data_AF-A0A3M1LGV7-F1
#
_entry.id   AF-A0A3M1LGV7-F1
#
_cell.length_a   1.000
_cell.length_b   1.000
_cell.length_c   1.000
_cell.angle_alpha   90.00
_cell.angle_beta   90.00
_cell.angle_gamma   90.00
#
_symmetry.space_group_name_H-M   'P 1'
#
loop_
_entity.id
_entity.type
_entity.pdbx_description
1 polymer ?
#
loop_
_entity_poly.entity_id
_entity_poly.type
_entity_poly.pdbx_seq_one_letter_code
_entity_poly.pdbx_strand_id
1 'polypeptide(L)'
;MVNRYIPLLMILTLLLPNLSYGFIDDEYNVNHNTNIRFRDSMLIDIENIEYDSNIARVIIIGDEPVNHVNILYQFSINDKKITIGYMEKDKIKLLDQDSVIIDQPLNFLLDDVSKIQEITNANLAINNGFDGNNTKIAIVDTGTDFSNIDMQDAIARGEDNKPIMLDADAQGIVLTKTKFIAKFDNGKIINNTDIIYDDYTSDVYVNNDGVFLRAIRENKTKFQIYNPLYPLLSPLIFNATANGDWKIGNSADDYIRSASGIYRMGFIIEPNFHLGRFGLIIVPVLVIDSKEPNVYDTIIPDMSDAWIDFAIFELRKSDLEFDYDFTDEIHRVIGDGNELLVYDADNDNEPDLSAGTLGANVVDLWGAINGEGKFDPYTGLIDATVLAPMDTNGTYFGIMYDYFGHGTATASTIVSKGINTYDIYGNGTNYKIDGIAPNAKIIPVKALWFGDTPYAWLWTSGFELINGTWQYTGKHKADIINNSWSIPVFTLIDYAPGYDPISILADILSTPKSLSEDYPGTLIVTSAGNSGYGHGTISAPAASPLSLTVGA
;
A
#
# COMPACT_ATOMS: atom_id res chain seq x y z
N MET A 1 33.16 18.05 7.73
CA MET A 1 33.93 16.79 7.60
C MET A 1 33.05 15.54 7.63
N VAL A 2 31.72 15.66 7.83
CA VAL A 2 30.76 14.56 7.97
C VAL A 2 30.26 14.00 6.61
N ASN A 3 30.31 14.78 5.53
CA ASN A 3 29.88 14.36 4.17
C ASN A 3 30.75 13.30 3.47
N ARG A 4 31.80 12.75 4.11
CA ARG A 4 32.71 11.76 3.47
C ARG A 4 32.75 10.40 4.15
N TYR A 5 32.13 10.23 5.32
CA TYR A 5 32.22 8.97 6.07
C TYR A 5 30.95 8.12 6.05
N ILE A 6 29.78 8.69 5.76
CA ILE A 6 28.56 7.94 5.46
C ILE A 6 28.75 7.03 4.22
N PRO A 7 29.32 7.55 3.09
CA PRO A 7 29.59 6.69 1.94
C PRO A 7 30.65 5.64 2.27
N LEU A 8 31.70 5.98 3.04
CA LEU A 8 32.82 5.07 3.27
C LEU A 8 32.47 3.86 4.16
N LEU A 9 31.53 4.03 5.10
CA LEU A 9 31.03 2.92 5.94
C LEU A 9 30.07 2.01 5.16
N MET A 10 29.25 2.57 4.27
CA MET A 10 28.39 1.82 3.32
C MET A 10 29.18 1.17 2.16
N ILE A 11 30.28 1.77 1.73
CA ILE A 11 31.14 1.26 0.63
C ILE A 11 31.90 -0.01 1.03
N LEU A 12 32.24 -0.18 2.32
CA LEU A 12 32.92 -1.40 2.76
C LEU A 12 31.96 -2.59 2.91
N THR A 13 30.64 -2.35 2.97
CA THR A 13 29.63 -3.38 3.26
C THR A 13 28.91 -3.94 2.03
N LEU A 14 29.04 -3.30 0.84
CA LEU A 14 28.20 -3.60 -0.34
C LEU A 14 28.96 -4.19 -1.55
N LEU A 15 30.22 -4.60 -1.40
CA LEU A 15 31.02 -5.18 -2.50
C LEU A 15 30.68 -6.65 -2.86
N LEU A 16 29.50 -7.15 -2.49
CA LEU A 16 29.00 -8.47 -2.91
C LEU A 16 27.50 -8.39 -3.23
N PRO A 17 27.08 -8.40 -4.51
CA PRO A 17 25.67 -8.50 -4.85
C PRO A 17 25.25 -9.97 -4.72
N ASN A 18 24.23 -10.21 -3.89
CA ASN A 18 23.13 -11.16 -4.07
C ASN A 18 22.53 -11.50 -2.71
N LEU A 19 21.20 -11.52 -2.63
CA LEU A 19 20.34 -11.91 -1.51
C LEU A 19 19.83 -10.75 -0.63
N SER A 20 18.87 -10.00 -1.19
CA SER A 20 17.74 -9.48 -0.40
C SER A 20 16.46 -10.12 -0.94
N TYR A 21 15.94 -11.13 -0.25
CA TYR A 21 14.60 -11.66 -0.47
C TYR A 21 13.79 -11.37 0.79
N GLY A 22 12.91 -10.37 0.73
CA GLY A 22 11.83 -10.21 1.69
C GLY A 22 10.70 -11.14 1.27
N PHE A 23 10.44 -12.20 2.04
CA PHE A 23 9.21 -12.96 1.98
C PHE A 23 8.60 -12.94 3.37
N ILE A 24 7.43 -12.32 3.50
CA ILE A 24 6.48 -12.61 4.58
C ILE A 24 5.65 -13.77 4.04
N ASP A 25 6.07 -15.00 4.34
CA ASP A 25 5.37 -16.24 3.97
C ASP A 25 4.49 -16.74 5.14
N ASP A 26 3.91 -15.82 5.93
CA ASP A 26 3.04 -16.17 7.06
C ASP A 26 1.54 -16.08 6.74
N GLU A 27 1.15 -15.74 5.50
CA GLU A 27 -0.27 -15.67 5.13
C GLU A 27 -0.58 -16.27 3.74
N TYR A 28 -1.27 -17.41 3.79
CA TYR A 28 -2.12 -18.04 2.77
C TYR A 28 -1.64 -19.28 2.01
N ASN A 29 -2.13 -20.41 2.53
CA ASN A 29 -2.68 -21.54 1.78
C ASN A 29 -3.64 -21.08 0.66
N VAL A 30 -3.11 -20.70 -0.50
CA VAL A 30 -3.91 -20.61 -1.73
C VAL A 30 -4.15 -22.03 -2.24
N ASN A 31 -5.26 -22.63 -1.81
CA ASN A 31 -5.75 -23.89 -2.36
C ASN A 31 -5.74 -23.84 -3.89
N HIS A 32 -5.12 -24.86 -4.48
CA HIS A 32 -4.70 -24.91 -5.87
C HIS A 32 -5.84 -25.27 -6.83
N ASN A 33 -6.28 -24.29 -7.64
CA ASN A 33 -6.66 -24.44 -9.05
C ASN A 33 -7.16 -23.11 -9.65
N THR A 34 -6.34 -22.07 -9.60
CA THR A 34 -6.62 -20.86 -10.36
C THR A 34 -5.40 -20.50 -11.19
N ASN A 35 -5.55 -20.50 -12.51
CA ASN A 35 -4.96 -19.39 -13.25
C ASN A 35 -5.36 -18.14 -12.46
N ILE A 36 -4.45 -17.34 -11.93
CA ILE A 36 -4.82 -15.98 -11.53
C ILE A 36 -5.11 -15.26 -12.84
N ARG A 37 -6.31 -15.50 -13.39
CA ARG A 37 -6.97 -14.49 -14.17
C ARG A 37 -7.25 -13.41 -13.16
N PHE A 38 -6.72 -12.21 -13.41
CA PHE A 38 -7.40 -11.02 -12.92
C PHE A 38 -8.87 -11.26 -13.23
N ARG A 39 -9.65 -11.30 -12.15
CA ARG A 39 -11.07 -11.59 -12.18
C ARG A 39 -11.73 -10.88 -13.37
N ASP A 40 -12.67 -11.54 -14.04
CA ASP A 40 -13.52 -10.88 -15.04
C ASP A 40 -14.33 -9.79 -14.30
N SER A 41 -13.79 -8.58 -14.13
CA SER A 41 -14.53 -7.42 -13.60
C SER A 41 -15.61 -7.06 -14.60
N MET A 42 -16.74 -6.57 -14.11
CA MET A 42 -17.79 -6.09 -15.02
C MET A 42 -17.51 -4.66 -15.49
N LEU A 43 -16.61 -3.92 -14.81
CA LEU A 43 -16.21 -2.56 -15.17
C LEU A 43 -15.17 -2.52 -16.29
N ILE A 44 -14.18 -3.42 -16.24
CA ILE A 44 -13.06 -3.45 -17.20
C ILE A 44 -12.65 -4.87 -17.59
N ASP A 45 -12.20 -5.02 -18.84
CA ASP A 45 -11.49 -6.20 -19.33
C ASP A 45 -9.98 -5.94 -19.30
N ILE A 46 -9.22 -6.75 -18.57
CA ILE A 46 -7.76 -6.63 -18.41
C ILE A 46 -7.05 -7.52 -19.46
N GLU A 47 -6.10 -6.96 -20.22
CA GLU A 47 -5.33 -7.73 -21.21
C GLU A 47 -4.31 -8.68 -20.52
N ASN A 48 -4.31 -9.97 -20.91
CA ASN A 48 -3.42 -11.09 -20.50
C ASN A 48 -2.32 -10.77 -19.47
N ILE A 49 -2.51 -11.24 -18.24
CA ILE A 49 -1.48 -11.32 -17.20
C ILE A 49 -1.24 -12.81 -16.91
N GLU A 50 0.02 -13.25 -16.98
CA GLU A 50 0.39 -14.67 -16.80
C GLU A 50 0.69 -15.00 -15.33
N TYR A 51 0.14 -16.11 -14.86
CA TYR A 51 0.41 -16.73 -13.55
C TYR A 51 0.85 -18.18 -13.75
N ASP A 52 1.86 -18.66 -13.03
CA ASP A 52 2.31 -20.08 -13.08
C ASP A 52 1.80 -20.86 -11.85
N SER A 53 0.77 -21.70 -12.04
CA SER A 53 -0.01 -22.32 -10.96
C SER A 53 0.41 -23.74 -10.54
N ASN A 54 1.41 -24.38 -11.16
CA ASN A 54 1.68 -25.83 -10.97
C ASN A 54 2.73 -26.19 -9.91
N ILE A 55 3.30 -25.19 -9.25
CA ILE A 55 4.45 -25.34 -8.38
C ILE A 55 4.04 -25.17 -6.91
N ALA A 56 4.39 -26.11 -6.04
CA ALA A 56 4.23 -26.02 -4.58
C ALA A 56 5.59 -25.99 -3.88
N ARG A 57 5.71 -25.17 -2.85
CA ARG A 57 6.86 -25.15 -1.94
C ARG A 57 6.71 -26.30 -0.95
N VAL A 58 7.74 -27.11 -0.81
CA VAL A 58 7.77 -28.27 0.08
C VAL A 58 8.98 -28.20 0.99
N ILE A 59 8.79 -28.55 2.26
CA ILE A 59 9.88 -28.80 3.20
C ILE A 59 9.98 -30.31 3.37
N ILE A 60 11.12 -30.86 2.94
CA ILE A 60 11.39 -32.30 3.02
C ILE A 60 12.56 -32.54 3.96
N ILE A 61 12.36 -33.38 4.96
CA ILE A 61 13.40 -33.75 5.93
C ILE A 61 13.78 -35.21 5.70
N GLY A 62 14.99 -35.50 5.25
CA GLY A 62 15.35 -36.89 4.94
C GLY A 62 16.84 -37.12 4.78
N ASP A 63 17.23 -38.38 4.61
CA ASP A 63 18.65 -38.77 4.58
C ASP A 63 19.28 -38.59 3.17
N GLU A 64 18.45 -38.53 2.11
CA GLU A 64 18.90 -38.47 0.70
C GLU A 64 18.24 -37.32 -0.09
N PRO A 65 18.89 -36.78 -1.15
CA PRO A 65 18.30 -35.79 -2.05
C PRO A 65 17.05 -36.34 -2.73
N VAL A 66 15.97 -35.57 -2.73
CA VAL A 66 14.71 -35.98 -3.32
C VAL A 66 14.69 -35.64 -4.81
N ASN A 67 14.67 -36.67 -5.66
CA ASN A 67 14.45 -36.49 -7.09
C ASN A 67 13.05 -35.90 -7.33
N HIS A 68 12.95 -34.96 -8.28
CA HIS A 68 11.73 -34.21 -8.66
C HIS A 68 11.41 -32.95 -7.85
N VAL A 69 12.34 -32.49 -7.02
CA VAL A 69 12.26 -31.19 -6.33
C VAL A 69 13.29 -30.24 -6.92
N ASN A 70 12.86 -29.06 -7.37
CA ASN A 70 13.74 -27.95 -7.70
C ASN A 70 14.22 -27.34 -6.37
N ILE A 71 15.41 -27.75 -5.96
CA ILE A 71 16.00 -27.41 -4.67
C ILE A 71 16.30 -25.91 -4.64
N LEU A 72 15.65 -25.20 -3.73
CA LEU A 72 15.96 -23.82 -3.39
C LEU A 72 17.13 -23.76 -2.43
N TYR A 73 16.97 -24.50 -1.33
CA TYR A 73 17.90 -24.54 -0.23
C TYR A 73 17.98 -25.96 0.26
N GLN A 74 19.20 -26.42 0.46
CA GLN A 74 19.45 -27.71 1.07
C GLN A 74 20.54 -27.51 2.11
N PHE A 75 20.21 -27.86 3.34
CA PHE A 75 21.17 -27.79 4.43
C PHE A 75 21.00 -29.02 5.31
N SER A 76 22.12 -29.44 5.91
CA SER A 76 22.14 -30.62 6.75
C SER A 76 22.12 -30.20 8.22
N ILE A 77 21.23 -30.80 9.01
CA ILE A 77 21.22 -30.70 10.46
C ILE A 77 21.30 -32.12 11.02
N ASN A 78 22.33 -32.40 11.81
CA ASN A 78 22.54 -33.68 12.52
C ASN A 78 22.28 -34.91 11.62
N ASP A 79 23.03 -34.98 10.52
CA ASP A 79 22.99 -36.07 9.51
C ASP A 79 21.71 -36.19 8.66
N LYS A 80 20.69 -35.34 8.90
CA LYS A 80 19.50 -35.23 8.04
C LYS A 80 19.60 -34.01 7.12
N LYS A 81 19.21 -34.17 5.85
CA LYS A 81 19.11 -33.09 4.87
C LYS A 81 17.70 -32.51 4.91
N ILE A 82 17.63 -31.23 5.27
CA ILE A 82 16.42 -30.43 5.09
C ILE A 82 16.52 -29.82 3.71
N THR A 83 15.61 -30.24 2.84
CA THR A 83 15.51 -29.79 1.46
C THR A 83 14.25 -28.95 1.35
N ILE A 84 14.45 -27.65 1.19
CA ILE A 84 13.40 -26.69 0.83
C ILE A 84 13.49 -26.53 -0.67
N GLY A 85 12.38 -26.73 -1.36
CA GLY A 85 12.36 -26.57 -2.80
C GLY A 85 10.95 -26.49 -3.32
N TYR A 86 10.85 -26.41 -4.63
CA TYR A 86 9.58 -26.40 -5.30
C TYR A 86 9.39 -27.68 -6.10
N MET A 87 8.20 -28.24 -6.09
CA MET A 87 7.86 -29.38 -6.95
C MET A 87 6.44 -29.27 -7.48
N GLU A 88 6.14 -30.04 -8.51
CA GLU A 88 4.78 -30.15 -9.01
C GLU A 88 3.88 -30.83 -7.96
N LYS A 89 2.70 -30.24 -7.73
CA LYS A 89 1.79 -30.63 -6.64
C LYS A 89 1.32 -32.08 -6.70
N ASP A 90 1.19 -32.63 -7.90
CA ASP A 90 0.83 -34.02 -8.17
C ASP A 90 1.96 -35.01 -7.84
N LYS A 91 3.21 -34.56 -7.89
CA LYS A 91 4.40 -35.35 -7.53
C LYS A 91 4.64 -35.44 -6.03
N ILE A 92 3.96 -34.63 -5.20
CA ILE A 92 4.05 -34.71 -3.72
C ILE A 92 3.61 -36.09 -3.21
N LYS A 93 2.65 -36.74 -3.88
CA LYS A 93 2.17 -38.10 -3.55
C LYS A 93 3.23 -39.19 -3.73
N LEU A 94 4.36 -38.87 -4.37
CA LEU A 94 5.46 -39.79 -4.63
C LEU A 94 6.54 -39.74 -3.54
N LEU A 95 6.39 -38.87 -2.53
CA LEU A 95 7.30 -38.74 -1.41
C LEU A 95 6.86 -39.62 -0.24
N ASP A 96 7.81 -40.34 0.37
CA ASP A 96 7.54 -41.22 1.51
C ASP A 96 7.05 -40.38 2.71
N GLN A 97 5.99 -40.84 3.38
CA GLN A 97 5.09 -40.00 4.20
C GLN A 97 5.70 -39.42 5.49
N ASP A 98 6.93 -39.77 5.86
CA ASP A 98 7.42 -39.52 7.22
C ASP A 98 8.07 -38.16 7.43
N SER A 99 8.13 -37.26 6.44
CA SER A 99 8.80 -35.95 6.62
C SER A 99 8.49 -34.90 5.54
N VAL A 100 7.22 -34.78 5.14
CA VAL A 100 6.78 -33.65 4.30
C VAL A 100 5.90 -32.74 5.15
N ILE A 101 6.38 -31.52 5.43
CA ILE A 101 5.60 -30.49 6.10
C ILE A 101 5.01 -29.57 5.02
N ILE A 102 3.69 -29.46 5.01
CA ILE A 102 2.94 -28.46 4.24
C ILE A 102 2.71 -27.29 5.18
N ASP A 103 3.14 -26.11 4.77
CA ASP A 103 3.15 -24.89 5.57
C ASP A 103 1.73 -24.40 5.90
N GLN A 104 1.51 -23.86 7.11
CA GLN A 104 0.21 -23.36 7.58
C GLN A 104 0.35 -22.05 8.35
N PRO A 105 -0.61 -21.10 8.21
CA PRO A 105 -0.53 -19.80 8.87
C PRO A 105 -0.68 -19.91 10.39
N LEU A 106 0.07 -19.04 11.10
CA LEU A 106 0.06 -18.92 12.55
C LEU A 106 -1.24 -18.27 13.05
N ASN A 107 -1.76 -18.80 14.15
CA ASN A 107 -3.01 -18.35 14.78
C ASN A 107 -2.67 -17.68 16.12
N PHE A 108 -3.11 -16.43 16.32
CA PHE A 108 -2.95 -15.74 17.60
C PHE A 108 -4.12 -16.11 18.52
N LEU A 109 -3.81 -16.58 19.73
CA LEU A 109 -4.80 -16.75 20.79
C LEU A 109 -5.19 -15.36 21.33
N LEU A 110 -6.40 -14.90 21.02
CA LEU A 110 -7.02 -13.68 21.54
C LEU A 110 -7.56 -13.93 22.94
N ASP A 111 -6.93 -13.37 23.96
CA ASP A 111 -7.59 -13.09 25.24
C ASP A 111 -7.29 -11.62 25.64
N ASP A 112 -8.35 -10.85 25.93
CA ASP A 112 -8.34 -9.53 26.57
C ASP A 112 -7.86 -8.28 25.78
N VAL A 113 -7.95 -8.26 24.44
CA VAL A 113 -7.66 -7.03 23.64
C VAL A 113 -8.52 -5.83 24.06
N SER A 114 -9.77 -6.07 24.48
CA SER A 114 -10.66 -5.02 25.00
C SER A 114 -10.19 -4.38 26.32
N LYS A 115 -9.17 -4.94 26.98
CA LYS A 115 -8.60 -4.41 28.22
C LYS A 115 -7.16 -3.91 28.05
N ILE A 116 -6.66 -3.76 26.83
CA ILE A 116 -5.24 -3.45 26.61
C ILE A 116 -4.77 -2.17 27.34
N GLN A 117 -5.61 -1.13 27.39
CA GLN A 117 -5.29 0.08 28.16
C GLN A 117 -5.21 -0.15 29.67
N GLU A 118 -6.02 -1.06 30.22
CA GLU A 118 -5.99 -1.43 31.64
C GLU A 118 -4.73 -2.25 31.94
N ILE A 119 -4.45 -3.25 31.11
CA ILE A 119 -3.30 -4.15 31.25
C ILE A 119 -1.99 -3.36 31.19
N THR A 120 -1.89 -2.40 30.27
CA THR A 120 -0.71 -1.54 30.09
C THR A 120 -0.68 -0.33 31.03
N ASN A 121 -1.75 -0.08 31.80
CA ASN A 121 -1.98 1.16 32.55
C ASN A 121 -1.97 2.45 31.69
N ALA A 122 -2.22 2.35 30.38
CA ALA A 122 -2.34 3.52 29.51
C ALA A 122 -3.49 4.43 29.93
N ASN A 123 -4.57 3.88 30.49
CA ASN A 123 -5.68 4.63 31.06
C ASN A 123 -5.24 5.66 32.12
N LEU A 124 -4.24 5.33 32.95
CA LEU A 124 -3.69 6.25 33.93
C LEU A 124 -2.94 7.39 33.25
N ALA A 125 -2.16 7.11 32.21
CA ALA A 125 -1.45 8.13 31.44
C ALA A 125 -2.44 9.10 30.76
N ILE A 126 -3.45 8.56 30.07
CA ILE A 126 -4.52 9.33 29.42
C ILE A 126 -5.26 10.22 30.43
N ASN A 127 -5.64 9.68 31.59
CA ASN A 127 -6.32 10.44 32.65
C ASN A 127 -5.44 11.56 33.24
N ASN A 128 -4.13 11.50 33.06
CA ASN A 128 -3.19 12.56 33.45
C ASN A 128 -2.82 13.49 32.26
N GLY A 129 -3.53 13.39 31.13
CA GLY A 129 -3.34 14.23 29.95
C GLY A 129 -2.28 13.74 28.96
N PHE A 130 -1.79 12.51 29.10
CA PHE A 130 -0.85 11.88 28.16
C PHE A 130 -1.59 10.92 27.24
N ASP A 131 -2.32 11.48 26.27
CA ASP A 131 -3.18 10.76 25.32
C ASP A 131 -2.62 10.72 23.89
N GLY A 132 -1.38 11.19 23.70
CA GLY A 132 -0.70 11.27 22.41
C GLY A 132 -0.90 12.60 21.67
N ASN A 133 -1.67 13.55 22.19
CA ASN A 133 -1.89 14.83 21.52
C ASN A 133 -0.57 15.54 21.14
N ASN A 134 -0.53 16.11 19.93
CA ASN A 134 0.66 16.69 19.29
C ASN A 134 1.82 15.71 19.00
N THR A 135 1.60 14.40 19.09
CA THR A 135 2.57 13.37 18.69
C THR A 135 2.20 12.81 17.32
N LYS A 136 3.18 12.74 16.41
CA LYS A 136 3.06 12.05 15.12
C LYS A 136 3.88 10.76 15.13
N ILE A 137 3.25 9.66 14.78
CA ILE A 137 3.85 8.32 14.77
C ILE A 137 3.83 7.82 13.33
N ALA A 138 5.00 7.53 12.76
CA ALA A 138 5.11 6.84 11.49
C ALA A 138 4.93 5.33 11.70
N ILE A 139 3.98 4.74 10.98
CA ILE A 139 3.77 3.30 10.94
C ILE A 139 4.40 2.81 9.65
N VAL A 140 5.58 2.20 9.78
CA VAL A 140 6.37 1.68 8.65
C VAL A 140 6.05 0.19 8.51
N ASP A 141 5.10 -0.10 7.63
CA ASP A 141 4.45 -1.42 7.54
C ASP A 141 3.77 -1.62 6.16
N THR A 142 2.77 -2.49 6.06
CA THR A 142 1.96 -2.75 4.84
C THR A 142 1.17 -1.55 4.32
N GLY A 143 1.07 -0.47 5.11
CA GLY A 143 0.21 0.69 4.87
C GLY A 143 -0.66 1.00 6.08
N THR A 144 -1.62 1.91 5.94
CA THR A 144 -2.69 2.08 6.91
C THR A 144 -3.93 2.53 6.17
N ASP A 145 -5.02 1.80 6.35
CA ASP A 145 -6.35 2.20 5.93
C ASP A 145 -7.05 2.92 7.10
N PHE A 146 -7.55 4.13 6.85
CA PHE A 146 -8.22 4.96 7.85
C PHE A 146 -9.75 4.90 7.77
N SER A 147 -10.32 4.00 6.96
CA SER A 147 -11.77 3.86 6.79
C SER A 147 -12.51 3.53 8.09
N ASN A 148 -11.88 2.78 9.01
CA ASN A 148 -12.46 2.52 10.32
C ASN A 148 -12.71 3.83 11.07
N ILE A 149 -13.95 4.08 11.48
CA ILE A 149 -14.38 5.31 12.17
C ILE A 149 -13.55 5.63 13.42
N ASP A 150 -13.04 4.61 14.11
CA ASP A 150 -12.18 4.78 15.28
C ASP A 150 -10.82 5.39 14.92
N MET A 151 -10.46 5.46 13.64
CA MET A 151 -9.18 5.93 13.13
C MET A 151 -9.27 7.10 12.15
N GLN A 152 -10.44 7.45 11.60
CA GLN A 152 -10.58 8.48 10.55
C GLN A 152 -9.93 9.82 10.92
N ASP A 153 -10.01 10.21 12.20
CA ASP A 153 -9.41 11.45 12.70
C ASP A 153 -7.89 11.37 12.92
N ALA A 154 -7.29 10.19 12.86
CA ALA A 154 -5.91 9.97 13.27
C ALA A 154 -4.89 10.31 12.18
N ILE A 155 -5.28 10.55 10.93
CA ILE A 155 -4.32 10.86 9.87
C ILE A 155 -3.52 12.15 10.17
N ALA A 156 -2.20 12.08 10.06
CA ALA A 156 -1.32 13.23 10.21
C ALA A 156 -1.42 14.15 8.99
N ARG A 157 -1.47 15.46 9.22
CA ARG A 157 -1.64 16.47 8.16
C ARG A 157 -0.56 17.54 8.22
N GLY A 158 -0.22 18.07 7.05
CA GLY A 158 0.68 19.20 6.87
C GLY A 158 0.01 20.55 7.14
N GLU A 159 0.78 21.63 7.00
CA GLU A 159 0.30 23.00 7.19
C GLU A 159 -0.76 23.41 6.15
N ASP A 160 -0.72 22.79 4.96
CA ASP A 160 -1.71 22.94 3.88
C ASP A 160 -2.88 21.95 4.00
N ASN A 161 -3.03 21.32 5.17
CA ASN A 161 -4.04 20.31 5.49
C ASN A 161 -3.95 19.01 4.66
N LYS A 162 -2.95 18.87 3.80
CA LYS A 162 -2.74 17.63 3.04
C LYS A 162 -2.28 16.51 3.98
N PRO A 163 -2.76 15.28 3.77
CA PRO A 163 -2.22 14.10 4.44
C PRO A 163 -0.70 13.99 4.29
N ILE A 164 -0.01 13.63 5.37
CA ILE A 164 1.41 13.28 5.34
C ILE A 164 1.50 11.76 5.25
N MET A 165 1.80 11.25 4.06
CA MET A 165 1.88 9.81 3.77
C MET A 165 3.01 9.54 2.78
N LEU A 166 3.64 8.36 2.90
CA LEU A 166 4.66 7.89 1.96
C LEU A 166 4.40 6.44 1.58
N ASP A 167 4.37 6.16 0.30
CA ASP A 167 4.52 4.82 -0.24
C ASP A 167 5.91 4.67 -0.86
N ALA A 168 6.80 3.98 -0.16
CA ALA A 168 8.16 3.70 -0.63
C ALA A 168 8.24 2.44 -1.50
N ASP A 169 7.28 1.53 -1.37
CA ASP A 169 7.18 0.28 -2.14
C ASP A 169 6.58 0.49 -3.55
N ALA A 170 6.14 1.73 -3.84
CA ALA A 170 5.60 2.17 -5.12
C ALA A 170 4.31 1.44 -5.53
N GLN A 171 3.40 1.14 -4.59
CA GLN A 171 2.20 0.36 -4.90
C GLN A 171 0.98 1.25 -5.21
N GLY A 172 0.87 2.41 -4.60
CA GLY A 172 -0.26 3.33 -4.66
C GLY A 172 -0.22 4.35 -5.79
N ILE A 173 0.38 4.05 -6.95
CA ILE A 173 0.33 4.94 -8.13
C ILE A 173 -0.94 4.66 -8.93
N VAL A 174 -1.71 5.71 -9.23
CA VAL A 174 -2.89 5.62 -10.10
C VAL A 174 -2.65 6.44 -11.37
N LEU A 175 -2.84 5.83 -12.54
CA LEU A 175 -2.66 6.50 -13.83
C LEU A 175 -3.98 6.99 -14.41
N THR A 176 -3.99 8.26 -14.83
CA THR A 176 -5.15 8.96 -15.42
C THR A 176 -4.76 9.58 -16.76
N LYS A 177 -4.08 8.77 -17.59
CA LYS A 177 -3.52 9.18 -18.88
C LYS A 177 -4.56 9.28 -19.99
N THR A 178 -5.70 8.60 -19.85
CA THR A 178 -6.79 8.64 -20.84
C THR A 178 -7.47 10.01 -20.84
N LYS A 179 -7.55 10.66 -22.00
CA LYS A 179 -8.12 12.01 -22.15
C LYS A 179 -9.38 11.99 -23.02
N PHE A 180 -10.43 12.67 -22.57
CA PHE A 180 -11.68 12.88 -23.29
C PHE A 180 -11.89 14.37 -23.54
N ILE A 181 -12.09 14.74 -24.81
CA ILE A 181 -12.34 16.13 -25.20
C ILE A 181 -13.85 16.39 -25.36
N ALA A 182 -14.35 17.43 -24.69
CA ALA A 182 -15.70 17.95 -24.91
C ALA A 182 -15.69 19.13 -25.89
N LYS A 183 -16.73 19.26 -26.70
CA LYS A 183 -16.97 20.42 -27.56
C LYS A 183 -18.11 21.25 -26.96
N PHE A 184 -17.91 22.56 -26.91
CA PHE A 184 -18.88 23.49 -26.34
C PHE A 184 -19.48 24.41 -27.39
N ASP A 185 -20.78 24.66 -27.29
CA ASP A 185 -21.46 25.78 -27.95
C ASP A 185 -22.32 26.52 -26.92
N ASN A 186 -22.05 27.81 -26.74
CA ASN A 186 -22.72 28.67 -25.75
C ASN A 186 -22.80 28.05 -24.33
N GLY A 187 -21.71 27.41 -23.88
CA GLY A 187 -21.62 26.80 -22.56
C GLY A 187 -22.36 25.47 -22.39
N LYS A 188 -22.88 24.90 -23.48
CA LYS A 188 -23.45 23.55 -23.53
C LYS A 188 -22.52 22.58 -24.23
N ILE A 189 -22.45 21.34 -23.76
CA ILE A 189 -21.72 20.28 -24.49
C ILE A 189 -22.53 19.89 -25.72
N ILE A 190 -21.86 19.77 -26.86
CA ILE A 190 -22.44 19.32 -28.12
C ILE A 190 -21.64 18.14 -28.69
N ASN A 191 -22.31 17.29 -29.47
CA ASN A 191 -21.65 16.18 -30.14
C ASN A 191 -20.57 16.69 -31.10
N ASN A 192 -19.36 16.16 -30.95
CA ASN A 192 -18.22 16.56 -31.75
C ASN A 192 -18.00 15.61 -32.93
N THR A 193 -18.21 16.10 -34.16
CA THR A 193 -18.04 15.31 -35.39
C THR A 193 -16.67 15.48 -36.05
N ASP A 194 -15.86 16.44 -35.59
CA ASP A 194 -14.63 16.89 -36.26
C ASP A 194 -13.38 16.66 -35.39
N ILE A 195 -13.32 15.54 -34.66
CA ILE A 195 -12.22 15.30 -33.72
C ILE A 195 -10.99 14.78 -34.45
N ILE A 196 -9.85 15.43 -34.21
CA ILE A 196 -8.52 14.94 -34.55
C ILE A 196 -7.99 14.21 -33.31
N TYR A 197 -7.87 12.89 -33.38
CA TYR A 197 -7.53 12.02 -32.25
C TYR A 197 -6.02 11.86 -32.01
N ASP A 198 -5.20 12.77 -32.52
CA ASP A 198 -3.74 12.67 -32.37
C ASP A 198 -3.31 13.06 -30.94
N ASP A 199 -4.06 13.93 -30.26
CA ASP A 199 -3.76 14.43 -28.91
C ASP A 199 -4.72 13.90 -27.82
N TYR A 200 -5.82 13.23 -28.17
CA TYR A 200 -6.87 12.78 -27.23
C TYR A 200 -7.21 11.31 -27.45
N THR A 201 -7.58 10.61 -26.39
CA THR A 201 -7.90 9.18 -26.48
C THR A 201 -9.32 8.96 -27.00
N SER A 202 -10.28 9.76 -26.52
CA SER A 202 -11.68 9.69 -26.95
C SER A 202 -12.38 11.04 -26.73
N ASP A 203 -13.71 11.06 -26.80
CA ASP A 203 -14.55 12.26 -26.75
C ASP A 203 -15.74 12.14 -25.79
N VAL A 204 -16.36 13.29 -25.56
CA VAL A 204 -17.61 13.41 -24.81
C VAL A 204 -18.77 13.53 -25.79
N TYR A 205 -19.88 12.83 -25.52
CA TYR A 205 -21.09 12.90 -26.33
C TYR A 205 -22.34 13.14 -25.49
N VAL A 206 -23.40 13.55 -26.16
CA VAL A 206 -24.71 13.86 -25.59
C VAL A 206 -25.78 13.04 -26.30
N ASN A 207 -26.65 12.41 -25.53
CA ASN A 207 -27.86 11.74 -26.00
C ASN A 207 -29.08 12.21 -25.16
N ASN A 208 -30.18 11.45 -25.18
CA ASN A 208 -31.38 11.81 -24.41
C ASN A 208 -31.25 11.53 -22.91
N ASP A 209 -30.30 10.69 -22.51
CA ASP A 209 -30.12 10.19 -21.14
C ASP A 209 -29.06 11.01 -20.37
N GLY A 210 -28.25 11.81 -21.07
CA GLY A 210 -27.24 12.66 -20.45
C GLY A 210 -26.04 12.97 -21.32
N VAL A 211 -24.93 13.28 -20.65
CA VAL A 211 -23.61 13.56 -21.21
C VAL A 211 -22.64 12.48 -20.74
N PHE A 212 -21.88 11.88 -21.66
CA PHE A 212 -21.10 10.69 -21.38
C PHE A 212 -19.66 10.79 -21.91
N LEU A 213 -18.72 10.25 -21.13
CA LEU A 213 -17.38 9.91 -21.60
C LEU A 213 -17.49 8.66 -22.48
N ARG A 214 -17.12 8.77 -23.77
CA ARG A 214 -17.19 7.63 -24.70
C ARG A 214 -16.01 6.68 -24.50
N ALA A 215 -16.09 5.78 -23.53
CA ALA A 215 -15.09 4.77 -23.30
C ALA A 215 -15.22 3.58 -24.29
N ILE A 216 -16.44 3.26 -24.73
CA ILE A 216 -16.70 2.21 -25.72
C ILE A 216 -16.75 2.81 -27.13
N ARG A 217 -15.70 2.56 -27.92
CA ARG A 217 -15.63 2.98 -29.33
C ARG A 217 -14.90 1.94 -30.15
N GLU A 218 -15.51 1.43 -31.23
CA GLU A 218 -14.95 0.47 -32.22
C GLU A 218 -14.05 -0.66 -31.66
N ASN A 219 -12.84 -0.36 -31.19
CA ASN A 219 -11.87 -1.28 -30.55
C ASN A 219 -11.80 -1.17 -28.99
N LYS A 220 -12.75 -0.47 -28.35
CA LYS A 220 -12.75 -0.02 -26.95
C LYS A 220 -11.55 0.90 -26.59
N THR A 221 -11.79 1.93 -25.78
CA THR A 221 -10.72 2.83 -25.29
C THR A 221 -9.77 2.04 -24.40
N LYS A 222 -8.46 2.15 -24.66
CA LYS A 222 -7.43 1.53 -23.83
C LYS A 222 -7.03 2.46 -22.69
N PHE A 223 -7.13 1.95 -21.48
CA PHE A 223 -6.67 2.59 -20.25
C PHE A 223 -5.33 1.98 -19.85
N GLN A 224 -4.35 2.82 -19.58
CA GLN A 224 -3.09 2.38 -18.98
C GLN A 224 -3.28 2.29 -17.48
N ILE A 225 -3.07 1.10 -16.92
CA ILE A 225 -3.25 0.81 -15.51
C ILE A 225 -1.89 0.48 -14.90
N TYR A 226 -1.58 1.11 -13.78
CA TYR A 226 -0.40 0.79 -12.99
C TYR A 226 -0.61 -0.53 -12.25
N ASN A 227 0.41 -1.38 -12.22
CA ASN A 227 0.35 -2.66 -11.54
C ASN A 227 0.93 -2.54 -10.11
N PRO A 228 0.10 -2.46 -9.06
CA PRO A 228 0.56 -2.34 -7.67
C PRO A 228 1.32 -3.59 -7.17
N LEU A 229 1.27 -4.69 -7.93
CA LEU A 229 1.92 -5.96 -7.63
C LEU A 229 3.19 -6.15 -8.48
N TYR A 230 3.68 -5.14 -9.19
CA TYR A 230 4.97 -5.24 -9.86
C TYR A 230 6.13 -5.30 -8.85
N PRO A 231 7.17 -6.14 -9.05
CA PRO A 231 7.40 -7.06 -10.17
C PRO A 231 6.83 -8.46 -9.98
N LEU A 232 6.14 -8.75 -8.86
CA LEU A 232 5.51 -10.05 -8.61
C LEU A 232 4.58 -10.45 -9.78
N LEU A 233 3.82 -9.48 -10.29
CA LEU A 233 3.08 -9.60 -11.54
C LEU A 233 3.67 -8.62 -12.56
N SER A 234 3.74 -9.04 -13.82
CA SER A 234 4.22 -8.20 -14.92
C SER A 234 3.17 -8.12 -16.03
N PRO A 235 3.13 -7.00 -16.79
CA PRO A 235 4.05 -5.85 -16.78
C PRO A 235 3.75 -4.80 -15.68
N LEU A 236 4.65 -3.81 -15.50
CA LEU A 236 4.48 -2.66 -14.59
C LEU A 236 3.27 -1.79 -14.95
N ILE A 237 3.01 -1.64 -16.24
CA ILE A 237 1.83 -0.96 -16.77
C ILE A 237 1.19 -1.91 -17.78
N PHE A 238 -0.08 -2.23 -17.57
CA PHE A 238 -0.88 -3.04 -18.49
C PHE A 238 -2.03 -2.20 -19.06
N ASN A 239 -2.65 -2.70 -20.13
CA ASN A 239 -3.83 -2.06 -20.70
C ASN A 239 -5.10 -2.78 -20.23
N ALA A 240 -6.15 -2.00 -20.01
CA ALA A 240 -7.51 -2.50 -19.88
C ALA A 240 -8.45 -1.75 -20.81
N THR A 241 -9.61 -2.33 -21.07
CA THR A 241 -10.69 -1.68 -21.81
C THR A 241 -11.95 -1.65 -20.97
N ALA A 242 -12.68 -0.54 -20.98
CA ALA A 242 -13.89 -0.43 -20.18
C ALA A 242 -15.12 -1.09 -20.84
N ASN A 243 -16.10 -1.43 -20.01
CA ASN A 243 -17.31 -2.15 -20.38
C ASN A 243 -18.58 -1.27 -20.39
N GLY A 244 -18.48 -0.02 -19.92
CA GLY A 244 -19.53 1.01 -19.97
C GLY A 244 -18.98 2.34 -20.48
N ASP A 245 -19.88 3.27 -20.82
CA ASP A 245 -19.57 4.70 -20.96
C ASP A 245 -20.02 5.40 -19.68
N TRP A 246 -19.19 6.29 -19.13
CA TRP A 246 -19.53 6.95 -17.86
C TRP A 246 -20.27 8.25 -18.07
N LYS A 247 -21.38 8.41 -17.38
CA LYS A 247 -22.16 9.65 -17.34
C LYS A 247 -21.42 10.69 -16.51
N ILE A 248 -21.39 11.92 -17.03
CA ILE A 248 -20.81 13.10 -16.40
C ILE A 248 -21.78 14.29 -16.38
N GLY A 249 -23.03 14.09 -16.82
CA GLY A 249 -24.06 15.12 -16.76
C GLY A 249 -25.45 14.61 -17.10
N ASN A 250 -26.47 15.23 -16.50
CA ASN A 250 -27.88 14.94 -16.75
C ASN A 250 -28.40 15.57 -18.04
N SER A 251 -27.76 16.65 -18.51
CA SER A 251 -28.11 17.32 -19.76
C SER A 251 -26.91 18.08 -20.32
N ALA A 252 -27.04 18.55 -21.56
CA ALA A 252 -26.00 19.35 -22.22
C ALA A 252 -25.58 20.62 -21.45
N ASP A 253 -26.39 21.11 -20.51
CA ASP A 253 -26.14 22.28 -19.66
C ASP A 253 -25.93 21.95 -18.16
N ASP A 254 -26.23 20.73 -17.73
CA ASP A 254 -26.02 20.22 -16.37
C ASP A 254 -25.04 19.04 -16.38
N TYR A 255 -23.77 19.34 -16.11
CA TYR A 255 -22.65 18.39 -16.20
C TYR A 255 -21.50 18.81 -15.29
N ILE A 256 -20.65 17.85 -14.93
CA ILE A 256 -19.40 18.04 -14.20
C ILE A 256 -18.47 18.90 -15.05
N ARG A 257 -18.11 20.10 -14.57
CA ARG A 257 -17.37 21.09 -15.36
C ARG A 257 -15.86 20.87 -15.25
N SER A 258 -15.22 20.67 -16.41
CA SER A 258 -13.76 20.85 -16.59
C SER A 258 -13.50 22.25 -17.17
N ALA A 259 -12.53 22.98 -16.61
CA ALA A 259 -12.19 24.33 -17.06
C ALA A 259 -11.54 24.35 -18.45
N SER A 260 -10.74 23.34 -18.78
CA SER A 260 -10.18 23.16 -20.13
C SER A 260 -11.14 22.50 -21.11
N GLY A 261 -12.19 21.84 -20.62
CA GLY A 261 -13.02 20.95 -21.42
C GLY A 261 -12.39 19.58 -21.69
N ILE A 262 -11.30 19.25 -21.00
CA ILE A 262 -10.56 17.99 -21.12
C ILE A 262 -10.72 17.21 -19.82
N TYR A 263 -11.43 16.09 -19.91
CA TYR A 263 -11.61 15.15 -18.81
C TYR A 263 -10.53 14.08 -18.85
N ARG A 264 -10.08 13.65 -17.67
CA ARG A 264 -9.16 12.53 -17.55
C ARG A 264 -9.81 11.40 -16.79
N MET A 265 -9.49 10.17 -17.16
CA MET A 265 -10.03 9.00 -16.48
C MET A 265 -8.95 7.93 -16.31
N GLY A 266 -9.07 7.16 -15.24
CA GLY A 266 -8.21 6.04 -14.91
C GLY A 266 -8.95 5.03 -14.03
N PHE A 267 -8.20 4.09 -13.46
CA PHE A 267 -8.72 3.11 -12.51
C PHE A 267 -7.75 2.95 -11.35
N ILE A 268 -8.26 3.03 -10.13
CA ILE A 268 -7.57 2.50 -8.95
C ILE A 268 -7.68 0.98 -9.02
N ILE A 269 -6.55 0.29 -8.84
CA ILE A 269 -6.51 -1.16 -8.64
C ILE A 269 -5.84 -1.39 -7.30
N GLU A 270 -6.56 -1.96 -6.36
CA GLU A 270 -6.01 -2.36 -5.08
C GLU A 270 -6.11 -3.88 -4.93
N PRO A 271 -5.00 -4.57 -4.60
CA PRO A 271 -5.12 -5.92 -4.07
C PRO A 271 -5.96 -5.88 -2.79
N ASN A 272 -6.71 -6.94 -2.54
CA ASN A 272 -7.46 -7.11 -1.31
C ASN A 272 -7.41 -8.57 -0.88
N PHE A 273 -7.18 -8.82 0.41
CA PHE A 273 -7.27 -10.15 1.01
C PHE A 273 -8.46 -10.20 1.97
N HIS A 274 -9.60 -10.65 1.47
CA HIS A 274 -10.82 -10.79 2.27
C HIS A 274 -11.24 -12.26 2.37
N LEU A 275 -11.63 -12.71 3.56
CA LEU A 275 -12.09 -14.09 3.83
C LEU A 275 -11.13 -15.19 3.33
N GLY A 276 -9.84 -14.88 3.34
CA GLY A 276 -8.77 -15.76 2.88
C GLY A 276 -8.72 -16.00 1.39
N ARG A 277 -9.22 -15.05 0.60
CA ARG A 277 -9.11 -15.03 -0.85
C ARG A 277 -8.47 -13.73 -1.30
N PHE A 278 -7.62 -13.85 -2.30
CA PHE A 278 -7.13 -12.72 -3.05
C PHE A 278 -8.22 -12.23 -4.00
N GLY A 279 -8.52 -10.94 -3.93
CA GLY A 279 -9.40 -10.21 -4.82
C GLY A 279 -8.78 -8.87 -5.20
N LEU A 280 -9.48 -8.13 -6.05
CA LEU A 280 -9.11 -6.77 -6.42
C LEU A 280 -10.29 -5.85 -6.15
N ILE A 281 -10.00 -4.67 -5.62
CA ILE A 281 -10.91 -3.54 -5.62
C ILE A 281 -10.54 -2.70 -6.85
N ILE A 282 -11.54 -2.42 -7.68
CA ILE A 282 -11.38 -1.65 -8.92
C ILE A 282 -12.29 -0.43 -8.80
N VAL A 283 -11.71 0.76 -8.85
CA VAL A 283 -12.47 2.01 -8.75
C VAL A 283 -12.24 2.84 -10.02
N PRO A 284 -13.26 3.06 -10.86
CA PRO A 284 -13.20 4.04 -11.93
C PRO A 284 -12.99 5.43 -11.32
N VAL A 285 -12.11 6.23 -11.92
CA VAL A 285 -11.83 7.58 -11.40
C VAL A 285 -11.84 8.60 -12.51
N LEU A 286 -12.61 9.68 -12.32
CA LEU A 286 -12.61 10.88 -13.15
C LEU A 286 -11.74 11.95 -12.49
N VAL A 287 -10.90 12.62 -13.28
CA VAL A 287 -10.02 13.70 -12.81
C VAL A 287 -10.25 14.93 -13.68
N ILE A 288 -10.53 16.05 -13.01
CA ILE A 288 -10.88 17.32 -13.67
C ILE A 288 -10.03 18.48 -13.11
N ASP A 289 -9.89 19.49 -13.97
CA ASP A 289 -9.36 20.81 -13.66
C ASP A 289 -10.53 21.74 -13.35
N SER A 290 -10.96 21.75 -12.09
CA SER A 290 -12.21 22.40 -11.67
C SER A 290 -12.13 23.93 -11.69
N LYS A 291 -10.91 24.48 -11.58
CA LYS A 291 -10.65 25.92 -11.42
C LYS A 291 -9.88 26.55 -12.58
N GLU A 292 -8.71 25.99 -12.90
CA GLU A 292 -7.78 26.56 -13.88
C GLU A 292 -7.54 25.58 -15.03
N PRO A 293 -7.70 25.99 -16.31
CA PRO A 293 -7.51 25.09 -17.43
C PRO A 293 -6.13 24.40 -17.43
N ASN A 294 -6.13 23.06 -17.49
CA ASN A 294 -4.97 22.16 -17.46
C ASN A 294 -4.24 22.08 -16.10
N VAL A 295 -4.84 22.57 -15.02
CA VAL A 295 -4.36 22.34 -13.64
C VAL A 295 -5.39 21.47 -12.94
N TYR A 296 -5.16 20.16 -12.96
CA TYR A 296 -6.08 19.17 -12.40
C TYR A 296 -6.00 19.17 -10.88
N ASP A 297 -7.16 19.24 -10.23
CA ASP A 297 -7.25 19.45 -8.78
C ASP A 297 -8.38 18.66 -8.11
N THR A 298 -9.29 18.05 -8.87
CA THR A 298 -10.44 17.30 -8.32
C THR A 298 -10.45 15.88 -8.85
N ILE A 299 -10.63 14.92 -7.94
CA ILE A 299 -10.75 13.48 -8.20
C ILE A 299 -12.17 13.06 -7.81
N ILE A 300 -12.85 12.35 -8.71
CA ILE A 300 -14.22 11.87 -8.52
C ILE A 300 -14.17 10.35 -8.73
N PRO A 301 -14.05 9.57 -7.64
CA PRO A 301 -14.07 8.13 -7.70
C PRO A 301 -15.52 7.62 -7.78
N ASP A 302 -15.77 6.67 -8.66
CA ASP A 302 -17.05 5.97 -8.77
C ASP A 302 -17.07 4.83 -7.74
N MET A 303 -17.44 5.20 -6.52
CA MET A 303 -17.41 4.31 -5.37
C MET A 303 -18.62 3.38 -5.34
N SER A 304 -19.75 3.82 -5.90
CA SER A 304 -20.97 3.03 -6.01
C SER A 304 -20.77 1.83 -6.95
N ASP A 305 -20.25 2.04 -8.16
CA ASP A 305 -19.94 0.95 -9.08
C ASP A 305 -18.78 0.08 -8.56
N ALA A 306 -17.79 0.66 -7.88
CA ALA A 306 -16.73 -0.11 -7.23
C ALA A 306 -17.28 -1.06 -6.15
N TRP A 307 -18.25 -0.60 -5.36
CA TRP A 307 -18.96 -1.45 -4.39
C TRP A 307 -19.79 -2.52 -5.09
N ILE A 308 -20.47 -2.22 -6.20
CA ILE A 308 -21.21 -3.23 -6.96
C ILE A 308 -20.26 -4.31 -7.50
N ASP A 309 -19.13 -3.93 -8.11
CA ASP A 309 -18.12 -4.87 -8.58
C ASP A 309 -17.55 -5.66 -7.40
N PHE A 310 -17.27 -5.06 -6.24
CA PHE A 310 -16.86 -5.83 -5.07
C PHE A 310 -17.95 -6.80 -4.57
N ALA A 311 -19.19 -6.34 -4.48
CA ALA A 311 -20.32 -7.07 -3.90
C ALA A 311 -20.77 -8.27 -4.72
N ILE A 312 -20.81 -8.17 -6.05
CA ILE A 312 -21.21 -9.27 -6.95
C ILE A 312 -20.33 -10.52 -6.76
N PHE A 313 -19.17 -10.33 -6.18
CA PHE A 313 -18.02 -10.90 -6.81
C PHE A 313 -17.10 -11.40 -5.69
N GLU A 314 -16.77 -10.58 -4.71
CA GLU A 314 -16.25 -11.05 -3.42
C GLU A 314 -17.39 -11.55 -2.53
N LEU A 315 -18.48 -10.79 -2.42
CA LEU A 315 -19.60 -11.13 -1.53
C LEU A 315 -20.63 -12.07 -2.17
N ARG A 316 -20.53 -12.34 -3.48
CA ARG A 316 -21.45 -13.21 -4.25
C ARG A 316 -22.91 -12.74 -4.17
N LYS A 317 -23.14 -11.44 -4.03
CA LYS A 317 -24.48 -10.84 -4.18
C LYS A 317 -24.91 -10.93 -5.65
N SER A 318 -26.21 -11.08 -5.90
CA SER A 318 -26.80 -11.05 -7.24
C SER A 318 -27.70 -9.83 -7.39
N ASP A 319 -28.10 -9.52 -8.64
CA ASP A 319 -29.14 -8.52 -8.95
C ASP A 319 -28.78 -7.07 -8.58
N LEU A 320 -27.48 -6.74 -8.62
CA LEU A 320 -26.97 -5.36 -8.57
C LEU A 320 -26.71 -4.87 -9.99
N GLU A 321 -27.06 -3.62 -10.27
CA GLU A 321 -26.90 -3.00 -11.60
C GLU A 321 -25.98 -1.80 -11.49
N PHE A 322 -24.91 -1.80 -12.30
CA PHE A 322 -24.01 -0.67 -12.47
C PHE A 322 -24.75 0.51 -13.12
N ASP A 323 -24.50 1.73 -12.66
CA ASP A 323 -25.06 2.95 -13.25
C ASP A 323 -24.06 3.70 -14.13
N TYR A 324 -22.76 3.43 -13.97
CA TYR A 324 -21.69 4.12 -14.68
C TYR A 324 -21.84 5.64 -14.59
N ASP A 325 -22.16 6.21 -13.42
CA ASP A 325 -22.46 7.62 -13.26
C ASP A 325 -21.48 8.32 -12.30
N PHE A 326 -20.75 9.33 -12.79
CA PHE A 326 -19.92 10.17 -11.90
C PHE A 326 -20.71 11.33 -11.27
N THR A 327 -21.97 11.55 -11.64
CA THR A 327 -22.74 12.76 -11.25
C THR A 327 -23.33 12.70 -9.85
N ASP A 328 -23.44 11.52 -9.27
CA ASP A 328 -23.85 11.25 -7.90
C ASP A 328 -22.68 10.93 -6.96
N GLU A 329 -21.47 10.92 -7.49
CA GLU A 329 -20.25 10.63 -6.75
C GLU A 329 -19.67 11.84 -6.02
N ILE A 330 -18.94 11.59 -4.93
CA ILE A 330 -18.39 12.65 -4.09
C ILE A 330 -17.08 13.16 -4.68
N HIS A 331 -17.05 14.46 -4.97
CA HIS A 331 -15.85 15.16 -5.42
C HIS A 331 -14.82 15.28 -4.28
N ARG A 332 -13.57 14.92 -4.57
CA ARG A 332 -12.45 14.94 -3.61
C ARG A 332 -11.37 15.90 -4.06
N VAL A 333 -10.88 16.73 -3.14
CA VAL A 333 -9.73 17.63 -3.37
C VAL A 333 -8.69 17.38 -2.28
N ILE A 334 -7.47 17.01 -2.66
CA ILE A 334 -6.40 16.73 -1.68
C ILE A 334 -6.11 18.00 -0.86
N GLY A 335 -6.29 17.91 0.46
CA GLY A 335 -6.15 19.02 1.41
C GLY A 335 -7.48 19.60 1.89
N ASP A 336 -8.63 19.13 1.39
CA ASP A 336 -9.96 19.57 1.87
C ASP A 336 -10.40 18.89 3.18
N GLY A 337 -9.67 17.87 3.64
CA GLY A 337 -9.99 17.11 4.84
C GLY A 337 -10.83 15.86 4.61
N ASN A 338 -11.28 15.60 3.38
CA ASN A 338 -12.19 14.52 3.01
C ASN A 338 -11.53 13.53 2.04
N GLU A 339 -10.27 13.15 2.27
CA GLU A 339 -9.49 12.32 1.33
C GLU A 339 -9.77 10.82 1.41
N LEU A 340 -10.59 10.36 2.36
CA LEU A 340 -10.94 8.95 2.51
C LEU A 340 -11.91 8.51 1.40
N LEU A 341 -11.57 7.39 0.75
CA LEU A 341 -12.40 6.76 -0.27
C LEU A 341 -13.21 5.64 0.37
N VAL A 342 -14.35 6.01 0.94
CA VAL A 342 -15.26 5.08 1.64
C VAL A 342 -16.65 5.13 1.01
N TYR A 343 -17.33 3.98 1.00
CA TYR A 343 -18.71 3.83 0.56
C TYR A 343 -19.51 3.08 1.61
N ASP A 344 -20.66 3.64 1.99
CA ASP A 344 -21.63 3.07 2.92
C ASP A 344 -22.88 2.75 2.08
N ALA A 345 -23.06 1.46 1.77
CA ALA A 345 -24.07 1.00 0.83
C ALA A 345 -25.44 0.83 1.48
N ASP A 346 -25.50 0.54 2.77
CA ASP A 346 -26.76 0.35 3.51
C ASP A 346 -27.17 1.55 4.38
N ASN A 347 -26.35 2.62 4.38
CA ASN A 347 -26.55 3.88 5.07
C ASN A 347 -26.60 3.74 6.60
N ASP A 348 -25.84 2.81 7.16
CA ASP A 348 -25.72 2.62 8.60
C ASP A 348 -24.65 3.51 9.27
N ASN A 349 -23.93 4.31 8.47
CA ASN A 349 -22.78 5.16 8.79
C ASN A 349 -21.47 4.39 9.02
N GLU A 350 -21.40 3.12 8.64
CA GLU A 350 -20.17 2.34 8.57
C GLU A 350 -19.78 2.12 7.10
N PRO A 351 -18.50 2.28 6.73
CA PRO A 351 -18.05 1.93 5.40
C PRO A 351 -18.19 0.43 5.11
N ASP A 352 -18.94 0.09 4.05
CA ASP A 352 -19.00 -1.25 3.44
C ASP A 352 -17.80 -1.53 2.53
N LEU A 353 -17.23 -0.48 1.93
CA LEU A 353 -16.05 -0.54 1.07
C LEU A 353 -15.09 0.61 1.40
N SER A 354 -13.80 0.30 1.39
CA SER A 354 -12.70 1.27 1.38
C SER A 354 -11.84 1.06 0.13
N ALA A 355 -11.40 2.15 -0.47
CA ALA A 355 -10.36 2.20 -1.50
C ALA A 355 -9.19 3.09 -1.07
N GLY A 356 -8.87 3.03 0.22
CA GLY A 356 -7.78 3.77 0.83
C GLY A 356 -8.02 5.27 0.96
N THR A 357 -6.92 6.01 0.99
CA THR A 357 -6.88 7.46 1.24
C THR A 357 -6.09 8.16 0.14
N LEU A 358 -6.67 9.22 -0.44
CA LEU A 358 -5.98 10.08 -1.40
C LEU A 358 -4.88 10.90 -0.72
N GLY A 359 -3.83 11.20 -1.48
CA GLY A 359 -2.84 12.19 -1.07
C GLY A 359 -1.46 11.61 -0.71
N ALA A 360 -1.18 10.37 -1.11
CA ALA A 360 0.10 9.73 -0.79
C ALA A 360 1.22 10.26 -1.68
N ASN A 361 2.38 10.58 -1.08
CA ASN A 361 3.60 10.70 -1.86
C ASN A 361 4.07 9.29 -2.21
N VAL A 362 4.46 9.04 -3.45
CA VAL A 362 4.87 7.70 -3.88
C VAL A 362 6.27 7.77 -4.47
N VAL A 363 7.17 6.89 -4.05
CA VAL A 363 8.49 6.76 -4.67
C VAL A 363 8.31 6.11 -6.04
N ASP A 364 8.73 6.76 -7.13
CA ASP A 364 8.68 6.20 -8.49
C ASP A 364 9.81 5.19 -8.71
N LEU A 365 9.80 4.13 -7.89
CA LEU A 365 10.85 3.13 -7.78
C LEU A 365 11.16 2.47 -9.13
N TRP A 366 10.09 2.14 -9.87
CA TRP A 366 10.14 1.43 -11.14
C TRP A 366 10.13 2.36 -12.36
N GLY A 367 10.12 3.68 -12.16
CA GLY A 367 10.20 4.66 -13.24
C GLY A 367 8.98 4.74 -14.14
N ALA A 368 7.79 4.49 -13.60
CA ALA A 368 6.53 4.56 -14.34
C ALA A 368 6.20 5.98 -14.83
N ILE A 369 6.74 7.01 -14.16
CA ILE A 369 6.47 8.43 -14.45
C ILE A 369 7.72 9.17 -14.96
N ASN A 370 8.81 9.18 -14.19
CA ASN A 370 9.99 10.01 -14.41
C ASN A 370 11.26 9.23 -14.82
N GLY A 371 11.09 7.95 -15.19
CA GLY A 371 12.17 7.04 -15.57
C GLY A 371 12.76 6.28 -14.38
N GLU A 372 13.38 5.13 -14.66
CA GLU A 372 13.81 4.18 -13.62
C GLU A 372 14.74 4.83 -12.59
N GLY A 373 14.45 4.58 -11.31
CA GLY A 373 15.31 4.97 -10.21
C GLY A 373 16.69 4.36 -10.39
N LYS A 374 17.73 5.14 -10.09
CA LYS A 374 19.10 4.66 -10.18
C LYS A 374 19.52 4.13 -8.83
N PHE A 375 19.85 2.84 -8.76
CA PHE A 375 20.54 2.33 -7.59
C PHE A 375 21.85 3.10 -7.42
N ASP A 376 22.01 3.74 -6.26
CA ASP A 376 23.26 4.38 -5.87
C ASP A 376 24.09 3.38 -5.06
N PRO A 377 25.16 2.79 -5.64
CA PRO A 377 25.98 1.81 -4.96
C PRO A 377 26.76 2.40 -3.77
N TYR A 378 26.85 3.73 -3.65
CA TYR A 378 27.54 4.40 -2.55
C TYR A 378 26.66 4.61 -1.31
N THR A 379 25.35 4.73 -1.50
CA THR A 379 24.38 4.92 -0.41
C THR A 379 23.52 3.68 -0.16
N GLY A 380 23.51 2.71 -1.08
CA GLY A 380 22.67 1.51 -1.01
C GLY A 380 21.18 1.80 -1.20
N LEU A 381 20.84 3.03 -1.61
CA LEU A 381 19.49 3.54 -1.79
C LEU A 381 19.20 3.69 -3.28
N ILE A 382 17.92 3.63 -3.62
CA ILE A 382 17.48 3.96 -4.97
C ILE A 382 17.26 5.48 -5.04
N ASP A 383 18.00 6.12 -5.94
CA ASP A 383 17.77 7.51 -6.35
C ASP A 383 16.55 7.53 -7.29
N ALA A 384 15.38 7.47 -6.66
CA ALA A 384 14.08 7.56 -7.30
C ALA A 384 13.39 8.88 -6.95
N THR A 385 12.56 9.36 -7.86
CA THR A 385 11.79 10.59 -7.64
C THR A 385 10.64 10.30 -6.67
N VAL A 386 10.49 11.12 -5.63
CA VAL A 386 9.24 11.13 -4.85
C VAL A 386 8.21 11.90 -5.64
N LEU A 387 7.18 11.19 -6.11
CA LEU A 387 6.04 11.78 -6.75
C LEU A 387 5.22 12.55 -5.72
N ALA A 388 4.85 13.78 -6.10
CA ALA A 388 3.88 14.55 -5.35
C ALA A 388 2.52 13.80 -5.29
N PRO A 389 1.65 14.12 -4.32
CA PRO A 389 0.37 13.45 -4.15
C PRO A 389 -0.53 13.41 -5.39
N MET A 390 -0.40 14.41 -6.26
CA MET A 390 -1.09 14.49 -7.53
C MET A 390 -0.24 15.28 -8.53
N ASP A 391 -0.20 14.82 -9.78
CA ASP A 391 0.37 15.60 -10.87
C ASP A 391 -0.53 16.75 -11.27
N THR A 392 0.03 17.95 -11.38
CA THR A 392 -0.71 19.14 -11.85
C THR A 392 -1.30 18.97 -13.25
N ASN A 393 -0.68 18.18 -14.13
CA ASN A 393 -1.25 17.87 -15.44
C ASN A 393 -2.32 16.76 -15.40
N GLY A 394 -2.60 16.21 -14.21
CA GLY A 394 -3.60 15.17 -13.96
C GLY A 394 -3.22 13.81 -14.53
N THR A 395 -1.95 13.51 -14.81
CA THR A 395 -1.56 12.22 -15.42
C THR A 395 -1.48 11.06 -14.43
N TYR A 396 -1.30 11.38 -13.15
CA TYR A 396 -1.33 10.42 -12.05
C TYR A 396 -1.72 11.08 -10.72
N PHE A 397 -2.09 10.26 -9.74
CA PHE A 397 -2.15 10.63 -8.32
C PHE A 397 -1.75 9.45 -7.43
N GLY A 398 -1.45 9.73 -6.17
CA GLY A 398 -1.02 8.75 -5.18
C GLY A 398 -2.07 8.45 -4.13
N ILE A 399 -2.22 7.17 -3.78
CA ILE A 399 -3.14 6.66 -2.75
C ILE A 399 -2.41 5.83 -1.70
N MET A 400 -2.98 5.77 -0.50
CA MET A 400 -2.53 4.90 0.58
C MET A 400 -3.67 3.96 0.98
N TYR A 401 -3.45 2.66 0.85
CA TYR A 401 -4.34 1.60 1.31
C TYR A 401 -3.54 0.56 2.08
N ASP A 402 -4.20 -0.41 2.70
CA ASP A 402 -3.54 -1.52 3.38
C ASP A 402 -4.26 -2.83 3.10
N TYR A 403 -3.78 -3.54 2.08
CA TYR A 403 -4.45 -4.73 1.57
C TYR A 403 -4.24 -5.99 2.41
N PHE A 404 -3.26 -5.99 3.32
CA PHE A 404 -3.05 -7.06 4.29
C PHE A 404 -3.66 -6.73 5.66
N GLY A 405 -3.86 -5.45 5.96
CA GLY A 405 -4.44 -5.00 7.22
C GLY A 405 -3.46 -4.98 8.41
N HIS A 406 -2.22 -5.47 8.26
CA HIS A 406 -1.26 -5.56 9.36
C HIS A 406 -0.83 -4.18 9.88
N GLY A 407 -0.51 -3.24 8.99
CA GLY A 407 -0.20 -1.87 9.36
C GLY A 407 -1.40 -1.11 9.93
N THR A 408 -2.61 -1.40 9.44
CA THR A 408 -3.88 -0.87 9.97
C THR A 408 -4.17 -1.37 11.37
N ALA A 409 -4.00 -2.68 11.61
CA ALA A 409 -4.11 -3.27 12.94
C ALA A 409 -3.06 -2.68 13.90
N THR A 410 -1.82 -2.53 13.43
CA THR A 410 -0.74 -1.91 14.21
C THR A 410 -1.11 -0.47 14.60
N ALA A 411 -1.55 0.34 13.63
CA ALA A 411 -1.99 1.71 13.88
C ALA A 411 -3.20 1.78 14.81
N SER A 412 -4.21 0.91 14.64
CA SER A 412 -5.44 0.91 15.44
C SER A 412 -5.16 0.66 16.93
N THR A 413 -4.20 -0.21 17.27
CA THR A 413 -3.78 -0.44 18.66
C THR A 413 -3.24 0.83 19.33
N ILE A 414 -2.78 1.80 18.56
CA ILE A 414 -2.25 3.07 19.03
C ILE A 414 -3.35 4.13 19.08
N VAL A 415 -4.06 4.37 17.99
CA VAL A 415 -4.88 5.58 17.83
C VAL A 415 -6.39 5.37 17.88
N SER A 416 -6.86 4.14 18.00
CA SER A 416 -8.30 3.87 18.05
C SER A 416 -9.00 4.73 19.10
N LYS A 417 -10.09 5.41 18.68
CA LYS A 417 -10.93 6.24 19.55
C LYS A 417 -11.95 5.45 20.36
N GLY A 418 -12.13 4.16 20.06
CA GLY A 418 -13.17 3.33 20.65
C GLY A 418 -14.58 3.94 20.52
N ILE A 419 -14.88 4.57 19.38
CA ILE A 419 -16.20 5.10 19.06
C ILE A 419 -17.14 3.90 18.86
N ASN A 420 -16.71 2.94 18.07
CA ASN A 420 -17.43 1.72 17.74
C ASN A 420 -17.37 0.64 18.81
N THR A 421 -18.27 -0.33 18.68
CA THR A 421 -18.37 -1.47 19.60
C THR A 421 -18.40 -2.78 18.82
N TYR A 422 -17.65 -3.78 19.29
CA TYR A 422 -17.39 -5.01 18.57
C TYR A 422 -17.67 -6.24 19.45
N ASP A 423 -18.37 -7.27 18.92
CA ASP A 423 -18.50 -8.59 19.58
C ASP A 423 -17.26 -9.46 19.26
N ILE A 424 -16.11 -9.04 19.75
CA ILE A 424 -14.81 -9.69 19.46
C ILE A 424 -14.68 -11.11 20.00
N TYR A 425 -15.49 -11.50 20.98
CA TYR A 425 -15.46 -12.85 21.58
C TYR A 425 -16.63 -13.73 21.13
N GLY A 426 -17.47 -13.25 20.20
CA GLY A 426 -18.63 -13.98 19.67
C GLY A 426 -19.61 -14.43 20.75
N ASN A 427 -19.70 -13.68 21.85
CA ASN A 427 -20.51 -14.02 23.02
C ASN A 427 -21.71 -13.08 23.21
N GLY A 428 -21.98 -12.21 22.22
CA GLY A 428 -23.05 -11.23 22.23
C GLY A 428 -22.77 -10.00 23.09
N THR A 429 -21.54 -9.86 23.62
CA THR A 429 -21.12 -8.67 24.37
C THR A 429 -20.26 -7.79 23.49
N ASN A 430 -20.68 -6.55 23.28
CA ASN A 430 -19.91 -5.59 22.51
C ASN A 430 -18.90 -4.86 23.40
N TYR A 431 -17.67 -4.69 22.90
CA TYR A 431 -16.57 -3.99 23.56
C TYR A 431 -16.12 -2.81 22.72
N LYS A 432 -15.76 -1.70 23.39
CA LYS A 432 -14.96 -0.64 22.78
C LYS A 432 -13.50 -1.05 22.85
N ILE A 433 -12.74 -0.75 21.80
CA ILE A 433 -11.32 -1.06 21.74
C ILE A 433 -10.59 0.27 21.61
N ASP A 434 -10.18 0.82 22.75
CA ASP A 434 -9.44 2.08 22.77
C ASP A 434 -7.95 1.85 22.51
N GLY A 435 -7.34 2.69 21.67
CA GLY A 435 -5.90 2.68 21.40
C GLY A 435 -5.10 3.27 22.56
N ILE A 436 -3.80 2.98 22.63
CA ILE A 436 -2.93 3.44 23.74
C ILE A 436 -2.73 4.96 23.78
N ALA A 437 -2.78 5.62 22.62
CA ALA A 437 -2.57 7.05 22.43
C ALA A 437 -3.62 7.61 21.43
N PRO A 438 -4.90 7.66 21.83
CA PRO A 438 -6.01 7.92 20.92
C PRO A 438 -5.96 9.31 20.27
N ASN A 439 -5.23 10.28 20.82
CA ASN A 439 -5.08 11.63 20.28
C ASN A 439 -3.77 11.85 19.51
N ALA A 440 -2.93 10.81 19.35
CA ALA A 440 -1.80 10.86 18.44
C ALA A 440 -2.27 10.88 16.97
N LYS A 441 -1.35 11.25 16.07
CA LYS A 441 -1.57 11.21 14.63
C LYS A 441 -0.66 10.18 13.98
N ILE A 442 -1.17 9.46 12.98
CA ILE A 442 -0.46 8.45 12.22
C ILE A 442 0.01 9.03 10.88
N ILE A 443 1.30 8.83 10.60
CA ILE A 443 1.87 8.96 9.26
C ILE A 443 1.96 7.54 8.69
N PRO A 444 1.08 7.14 7.76
CA PRO A 444 1.19 5.83 7.14
C PRO A 444 2.39 5.81 6.19
N VAL A 445 3.23 4.78 6.34
CA VAL A 445 4.41 4.58 5.53
C VAL A 445 4.46 3.15 5.03
N LYS A 446 4.20 2.97 3.72
CA LYS A 446 4.29 1.67 3.08
C LYS A 446 5.75 1.38 2.74
N ALA A 447 6.37 0.47 3.48
CA ALA A 447 7.77 0.08 3.27
C ALA A 447 8.10 -1.30 3.86
N LEU A 448 7.68 -2.36 3.17
CA LEU A 448 7.94 -3.75 3.59
C LEU A 448 9.15 -4.38 2.91
N TRP A 449 9.67 -3.80 1.83
CA TRP A 449 10.87 -4.31 1.20
C TRP A 449 12.11 -3.77 1.89
N PHE A 450 13.06 -4.65 2.19
CA PHE A 450 14.33 -4.29 2.84
C PHE A 450 15.06 -3.12 2.17
N GLY A 451 14.97 -3.00 0.84
CA GLY A 451 15.59 -1.92 0.07
C GLY A 451 14.92 -0.55 0.27
N ASP A 452 13.63 -0.55 0.60
CA ASP A 452 12.78 0.64 0.63
C ASP A 452 12.64 1.20 2.06
N THR A 453 12.77 0.33 3.07
CA THR A 453 12.75 0.74 4.49
C THR A 453 13.76 1.85 4.83
N PRO A 454 15.05 1.78 4.43
CA PRO A 454 15.99 2.86 4.67
C PRO A 454 15.53 4.22 4.13
N TYR A 455 14.90 4.24 2.96
CA TYR A 455 14.33 5.44 2.34
C TYR A 455 13.19 5.98 3.22
N ALA A 456 12.26 5.11 3.60
CA ALA A 456 11.15 5.43 4.47
C ALA A 456 11.60 6.02 5.81
N TRP A 457 12.61 5.44 6.45
CA TRP A 457 13.14 5.93 7.73
C TRP A 457 13.85 7.28 7.62
N LEU A 458 14.61 7.51 6.56
CA LEU A 458 15.23 8.81 6.29
C LEU A 458 14.15 9.88 6.06
N TRP A 459 13.17 9.59 5.20
CA TRP A 459 12.07 10.51 4.90
C TRP A 459 11.25 10.86 6.14
N THR A 460 10.86 9.87 6.93
CA THR A 460 10.09 10.07 8.17
C THR A 460 10.87 10.83 9.24
N SER A 461 12.19 10.59 9.33
CA SER A 461 13.12 11.35 10.18
C SER A 461 13.34 12.79 9.70
N GLY A 462 12.75 13.21 8.57
CA GLY A 462 12.81 14.59 8.09
C GLY A 462 13.94 14.87 7.10
N PHE A 463 14.54 13.84 6.51
CA PHE A 463 15.50 14.00 5.42
C PHE A 463 14.78 14.00 4.07
N GLU A 464 15.34 14.73 3.11
CA GLU A 464 14.90 14.72 1.72
C GLU A 464 16.09 14.46 0.80
N LEU A 465 15.84 13.72 -0.27
CA LEU A 465 16.84 13.42 -1.28
C LEU A 465 16.93 14.61 -2.24
N ILE A 466 17.96 15.45 -2.07
CA ILE A 466 18.18 16.67 -2.87
C ILE A 466 19.48 16.52 -3.64
N ASN A 467 19.38 16.48 -4.98
CA ASN A 467 20.52 16.27 -5.89
C ASN A 467 21.34 15.01 -5.54
N GLY A 468 20.67 13.89 -5.27
CA GLY A 468 21.30 12.62 -4.92
C GLY A 468 21.96 12.61 -3.52
N THR A 469 21.64 13.56 -2.64
CA THR A 469 22.15 13.60 -1.27
C THR A 469 21.01 13.81 -0.27
N TRP A 470 20.96 12.98 0.76
CA TRP A 470 20.02 13.15 1.87
C TRP A 470 20.38 14.34 2.73
N GLN A 471 19.44 15.27 2.85
CA GLN A 471 19.61 16.50 3.61
C GLN A 471 18.49 16.62 4.63
N TYR A 472 18.87 16.86 5.88
CA TYR A 472 17.90 17.12 6.93
C TYR A 472 17.21 18.46 6.66
N THR A 473 15.89 18.46 6.63
CA THR A 473 15.07 19.64 6.31
C THR A 473 14.88 20.61 7.48
N GLY A 474 15.46 20.30 8.64
CA GLY A 474 15.34 21.09 9.87
C GLY A 474 14.15 20.72 10.75
N LYS A 475 13.29 19.79 10.32
CA LYS A 475 12.19 19.25 11.14
C LYS A 475 11.93 17.78 10.84
N HIS A 476 11.57 17.00 11.84
CA HIS A 476 11.07 15.64 11.63
C HIS A 476 9.70 15.65 10.94
N LYS A 477 9.41 14.61 10.16
CA LYS A 477 8.03 14.33 9.75
C LYS A 477 7.30 13.60 10.87
N ALA A 478 7.93 12.59 11.50
CA ALA A 478 7.40 11.85 12.65
C ALA A 478 8.25 12.01 13.92
N ASP A 479 7.61 11.97 15.09
CA ASP A 479 8.28 11.97 16.40
C ASP A 479 8.75 10.55 16.77
N ILE A 480 7.98 9.54 16.34
CA ILE A 480 8.24 8.12 16.58
C ILE A 480 8.10 7.38 15.24
N ILE A 481 9.01 6.44 14.97
CA ILE A 481 8.88 5.45 13.88
C ILE A 481 8.60 4.10 14.54
N ASN A 482 7.51 3.45 14.17
CA ASN A 482 7.14 2.13 14.66
C ASN A 482 7.21 1.11 13.53
N ASN A 483 7.96 0.03 13.76
CA ASN A 483 8.11 -1.11 12.85
C ASN A 483 7.55 -2.35 13.56
N SER A 484 6.44 -2.89 13.08
CA SER A 484 5.86 -4.13 13.64
C SER A 484 6.35 -5.38 12.91
N TRP A 485 7.58 -5.33 12.39
CA TRP A 485 8.21 -6.41 11.64
C TRP A 485 9.70 -6.53 12.00
N SER A 486 10.28 -7.69 11.69
CA SER A 486 11.71 -7.95 11.77
C SER A 486 12.10 -8.98 10.69
N ILE A 487 13.39 -9.12 10.44
CA ILE A 487 13.93 -10.05 9.45
C ILE A 487 14.51 -11.25 10.21
N PRO A 488 13.82 -12.41 10.27
CA PRO A 488 14.13 -13.51 11.17
C PRO A 488 15.34 -14.35 10.70
N VAL A 489 16.47 -13.68 10.45
CA VAL A 489 17.74 -14.29 10.05
C VAL A 489 18.82 -13.94 11.07
N PHE A 490 19.58 -14.96 11.50
CA PHE A 490 20.64 -14.75 12.48
C PHE A 490 21.80 -13.93 11.92
N THR A 491 22.12 -14.07 10.64
CA THR A 491 23.12 -13.22 9.97
C THR A 491 22.48 -12.56 8.76
N LEU A 492 22.53 -11.22 8.73
CA LEU A 492 22.04 -10.42 7.60
C LEU A 492 23.25 -9.84 6.86
N ILE A 493 23.43 -10.24 5.60
CA ILE A 493 24.57 -9.82 4.76
C ILE A 493 25.91 -10.11 5.47
N ASP A 494 26.06 -11.33 5.99
CA ASP A 494 27.23 -11.78 6.77
C ASP A 494 27.51 -11.03 8.09
N TYR A 495 26.64 -10.11 8.51
CA TYR A 495 26.72 -9.44 9.81
C TYR A 495 25.85 -10.12 10.85
N ALA A 496 26.37 -10.21 12.08
CA ALA A 496 25.60 -10.63 13.24
C ALA A 496 24.53 -9.56 13.59
N PRO A 497 23.44 -9.93 14.30
CA PRO A 497 22.36 -9.00 14.61
C PRO A 497 22.88 -7.78 15.38
N GLY A 498 22.45 -6.59 14.99
CA GLY A 498 22.88 -5.32 15.58
C GLY A 498 24.13 -4.73 14.93
N TYR A 499 24.88 -5.52 14.15
CA TYR A 499 25.98 -5.06 13.31
C TYR A 499 25.59 -5.00 11.83
N ASP A 500 24.38 -5.44 11.50
CA ASP A 500 23.83 -5.38 10.16
C ASP A 500 23.48 -3.93 9.75
N PRO A 501 23.43 -3.63 8.45
CA PRO A 501 23.25 -2.26 7.97
C PRO A 501 21.94 -1.60 8.43
N ILE A 502 20.85 -2.36 8.54
CA ILE A 502 19.55 -1.80 8.91
C ILE A 502 19.51 -1.49 10.42
N SER A 503 20.10 -2.34 11.27
CA SER A 503 20.27 -2.04 12.69
C SER A 503 21.19 -0.84 12.92
N ILE A 504 22.31 -0.75 12.20
CA ILE A 504 23.22 0.42 12.28
C ILE A 504 22.52 1.69 11.82
N LEU A 505 21.70 1.63 10.77
CA LEU A 505 20.92 2.78 10.31
C LEU A 505 19.91 3.22 11.38
N ALA A 506 19.24 2.27 12.03
CA ALA A 506 18.33 2.56 13.15
C ALA A 506 19.08 3.25 14.31
N ASP A 507 20.28 2.80 14.65
CA ASP A 507 21.14 3.43 15.65
C ASP A 507 21.52 4.87 15.27
N ILE A 508 21.95 5.06 14.02
CA ILE A 508 22.34 6.36 13.48
C ILE A 508 21.13 7.31 13.55
N LEU A 509 19.97 6.90 13.07
CA LEU A 509 18.77 7.72 13.08
C LEU A 509 18.27 8.00 14.50
N SER A 510 18.47 7.08 15.45
CA SER A 510 18.11 7.29 16.85
C SER A 510 19.08 8.21 17.59
N THR A 511 20.27 8.47 17.03
CA THR A 511 21.32 9.24 17.68
C THR A 511 21.26 10.73 17.28
N PRO A 512 21.14 11.67 18.24
CA PRO A 512 21.24 13.09 17.94
C PRO A 512 22.57 13.46 17.27
N LYS A 513 22.50 14.37 16.29
CA LYS A 513 23.64 14.93 15.53
C LYS A 513 24.45 13.94 14.71
N SER A 514 23.93 12.73 14.50
CA SER A 514 24.61 11.66 13.76
C SER A 514 24.77 11.97 12.26
N LEU A 515 23.73 12.54 11.64
CA LEU A 515 23.67 12.82 10.20
C LEU A 515 23.70 14.32 9.86
N SER A 516 23.25 15.20 10.77
CA SER A 516 23.27 16.66 10.60
C SER A 516 23.44 17.34 11.96
N GLU A 517 24.10 18.51 12.02
CA GLU A 517 24.37 19.22 13.29
C GLU A 517 23.12 19.55 14.11
N ASP A 518 22.00 19.78 13.40
CA ASP A 518 20.70 20.14 13.98
C ASP A 518 19.73 18.95 14.09
N TYR A 519 20.14 17.74 13.69
CA TYR A 519 19.27 16.55 13.76
C TYR A 519 19.13 16.08 15.22
N PRO A 520 17.91 16.02 15.79
CA PRO A 520 17.72 15.68 17.20
C PRO A 520 17.69 14.17 17.48
N GLY A 521 17.61 13.32 16.45
CA GLY A 521 17.45 11.87 16.60
C GLY A 521 15.98 11.45 16.70
N THR A 522 15.58 10.42 15.99
CA THR A 522 14.19 9.92 15.92
C THR A 522 14.04 8.67 16.78
N LEU A 523 12.99 8.58 17.60
CA LEU A 523 12.72 7.35 18.34
C LEU A 523 12.24 6.26 17.37
N ILE A 524 13.05 5.23 17.17
CA ILE A 524 12.69 4.05 16.40
C ILE A 524 12.29 2.93 17.36
N VAL A 525 11.08 2.41 17.18
CA VAL A 525 10.49 1.29 17.93
C VAL A 525 10.34 0.12 16.98
N THR A 526 10.78 -1.07 17.40
CA THR A 526 10.75 -2.28 16.58
C THR A 526 10.27 -3.47 17.41
N SER A 527 9.42 -4.32 16.84
CA SER A 527 9.04 -5.58 17.49
C SER A 527 10.25 -6.51 17.61
N ALA A 528 10.34 -7.29 18.69
CA ALA A 528 11.43 -8.25 18.89
C ALA A 528 11.39 -9.44 17.93
N GLY A 529 10.27 -9.60 17.21
CA GLY A 529 9.96 -10.76 16.38
C GLY A 529 9.19 -11.85 17.14
N ASN A 530 8.54 -12.72 16.38
CA ASN A 530 7.69 -13.82 16.87
C ASN A 530 8.33 -15.20 16.65
N SER A 531 9.63 -15.28 16.35
CA SER A 531 10.36 -16.54 16.07
C SER A 531 10.56 -17.46 17.30
N GLY A 532 9.94 -17.14 18.43
CA GLY A 532 9.87 -17.98 19.62
C GLY A 532 11.16 -18.03 20.45
N TYR A 533 11.30 -19.11 21.22
CA TYR A 533 12.41 -19.33 22.13
C TYR A 533 13.65 -19.85 21.37
N GLY A 534 14.82 -19.27 21.62
CA GLY A 534 16.06 -19.73 21.00
C GLY A 534 17.16 -18.68 21.05
N HIS A 535 18.39 -19.08 20.70
CA HIS A 535 19.45 -18.11 20.44
C HIS A 535 19.23 -17.49 19.06
N GLY A 536 19.39 -16.16 18.96
CA GLY A 536 19.31 -15.47 17.67
C GLY A 536 17.90 -15.19 17.17
N THR A 537 16.89 -15.26 18.04
CA THR A 537 15.48 -14.99 17.69
C THR A 537 15.12 -13.50 17.70
N ILE A 538 15.95 -12.65 18.33
CA ILE A 538 15.94 -11.21 18.13
C ILE A 538 16.95 -10.90 17.02
N SER A 539 16.46 -10.31 15.93
CA SER A 539 17.18 -10.14 14.67
C SER A 539 17.05 -8.70 14.15
N ALA A 540 17.48 -8.42 12.93
CA ALA A 540 17.46 -7.08 12.37
C ALA A 540 16.02 -6.59 12.10
N PRO A 541 15.69 -5.29 12.32
CA PRO A 541 16.50 -4.27 12.98
C PRO A 541 16.33 -4.27 14.51
N ALA A 542 15.56 -5.19 15.08
CA ALA A 542 15.27 -5.30 16.52
C ALA A 542 16.51 -5.53 17.41
N ALA A 543 17.64 -5.93 16.82
CA ALA A 543 18.91 -6.07 17.51
C ALA A 543 19.70 -4.75 17.65
N SER A 544 19.20 -3.65 17.09
CA SER A 544 19.81 -2.32 17.22
C SER A 544 19.82 -1.85 18.69
N PRO A 545 21.00 -1.52 19.27
CA PRO A 545 21.14 -1.18 20.67
C PRO A 545 20.56 0.19 21.06
N LEU A 546 20.36 1.11 20.12
CA LEU A 546 19.86 2.46 20.38
C LEU A 546 18.40 2.65 19.95
N SER A 547 17.82 1.68 19.24
CA SER A 547 16.36 1.60 19.03
C SER A 547 15.66 0.92 20.20
N LEU A 548 14.37 1.20 20.38
CA LEU A 548 13.55 0.54 21.37
C LEU A 548 12.98 -0.77 20.80
N THR A 549 13.42 -1.89 21.36
CA THR A 549 12.90 -3.22 20.98
C THR A 549 11.84 -3.70 21.96
N VAL A 550 10.69 -4.15 21.43
CA VAL A 550 9.53 -4.55 22.23
C VAL A 550 9.23 -6.04 22.03
N GLY A 551 9.35 -6.83 23.09
CA GLY A 551 8.91 -8.24 23.12
C GLY A 551 7.48 -8.38 23.62
N ALA A 552 6.79 -9.45 23.20
CA ALA A 552 5.41 -9.79 23.58
C ALA A 552 5.35 -11.14 24.30
#